data_AF-A0A175RJ80-F1
#
_entry.id   AF-A0A175RJ80-F1
#
_cell.length_a   1.000
_cell.length_b   1.000
_cell.length_c   1.000
_cell.angle_alpha   90.00
_cell.angle_beta   90.00
_cell.angle_gamma   90.00
#
_symmetry.space_group_name_H-M   'P 1'
#
loop_
_entity.id
_entity.type
_entity.pdbx_description
1 polymer ?
#
loop_
_entity_poly.entity_id
_entity_poly.type
_entity_poly.pdbx_seq_one_letter_code
_entity_poly.pdbx_strand_id
1 'polypeptide(L)'
;MSDSPDDATLDLVYDLDAPPQKVWRALSIPAFRERWLPDVTQPEPDAGSVIPGEELRYSLRESEAPFQTSAVTFRISLNEAGGTRLRIIHERLGRGTRMMAANANRAVRARAA
;
A
#
# COMPACT_ATOMS: atom_id res chain seq x y z
N MET A 1 16.43 -19.30 -15.54
CA MET A 1 15.28 -18.38 -15.55
C MET A 1 15.63 -17.29 -14.55
N SER A 2 16.23 -16.20 -15.02
CA SER A 2 16.77 -15.16 -14.14
C SER A 2 15.61 -14.36 -13.56
N ASP A 3 15.42 -14.46 -12.24
CA ASP A 3 14.62 -13.53 -11.45
C ASP A 3 15.49 -12.26 -11.32
N SER A 4 15.42 -11.37 -12.32
CA SER A 4 16.09 -10.08 -12.24
C SER A 4 15.39 -9.24 -11.17
N PRO A 5 16.11 -8.50 -10.31
CA PRO A 5 15.50 -7.71 -9.24
C PRO A 5 14.49 -6.66 -9.75
N ASP A 6 14.55 -6.31 -11.04
CA ASP A 6 13.60 -5.41 -11.70
C ASP A 6 12.24 -6.06 -12.01
N ASP A 7 12.12 -7.40 -12.08
CA ASP A 7 10.84 -8.09 -12.33
C ASP A 7 9.92 -8.11 -11.09
N ALA A 8 10.42 -7.69 -9.92
CA ALA A 8 9.66 -7.70 -8.67
C ALA A 8 8.92 -6.39 -8.38
N THR A 9 9.14 -5.33 -9.15
CA THR A 9 8.56 -4.00 -8.90
C THR A 9 7.89 -3.44 -10.15
N LEU A 10 6.60 -3.10 -10.01
CA LEU A 10 5.80 -2.47 -11.05
C LEU A 10 5.50 -1.02 -10.65
N ASP A 11 5.80 -0.08 -11.53
CA ASP A 11 5.56 1.35 -11.33
C ASP A 11 4.58 1.88 -12.39
N LEU A 12 3.38 2.27 -11.95
CA LEU A 12 2.30 2.72 -12.80
C LEU A 12 1.98 4.19 -12.49
N VAL A 13 1.81 5.00 -13.53
CA VAL A 13 1.44 6.42 -13.38
C VAL A 13 0.18 6.70 -14.17
N TYR A 14 -0.78 7.36 -13.53
CA TYR A 14 -2.05 7.76 -14.10
C TYR A 14 -2.35 9.22 -13.79
N ASP A 15 -2.85 9.95 -14.78
CA ASP A 15 -3.41 11.28 -14.59
C ASP A 15 -4.95 11.18 -14.52
N LEU A 16 -5.53 11.75 -13.48
CA LEU A 16 -6.96 11.71 -13.17
C LEU A 16 -7.51 13.14 -13.12
N ASP A 17 -8.68 13.37 -13.70
CA ASP A 17 -9.36 14.68 -13.64
C ASP A 17 -9.92 15.03 -12.24
N ALA A 18 -9.92 14.05 -11.33
CA ALA A 18 -10.40 14.23 -9.98
C ALA A 18 -9.38 15.03 -9.13
N PRO A 19 -9.83 15.86 -8.17
CA PRO A 19 -8.93 16.53 -7.24
C PRO A 19 -8.29 15.54 -6.25
N PRO A 20 -7.06 15.81 -5.75
CA PRO A 20 -6.31 14.89 -4.89
C PRO A 20 -7.08 14.38 -3.67
N GLN A 21 -7.90 15.24 -3.05
CA GLN A 21 -8.69 14.90 -1.88
C GLN A 21 -9.75 13.84 -2.19
N LYS A 22 -10.30 13.83 -3.41
CA LYS A 22 -11.27 12.81 -3.84
C LYS A 22 -10.57 11.47 -4.06
N VAL A 23 -9.38 11.48 -4.68
CA VAL A 23 -8.57 10.28 -4.88
C VAL A 23 -8.11 9.70 -3.54
N TRP A 24 -7.63 10.56 -2.62
CA TRP A 24 -7.27 10.17 -1.27
C TRP A 24 -8.43 9.48 -0.54
N ARG A 25 -9.64 10.04 -0.58
CA ARG A 25 -10.83 9.42 0.02
C ARG A 25 -11.16 8.07 -0.60
N ALA A 26 -11.01 7.92 -1.92
CA ALA A 26 -11.27 6.66 -2.60
C ALA A 26 -10.30 5.54 -2.18
N LEU A 27 -9.06 5.89 -1.83
CA LEU A 27 -8.03 4.95 -1.39
C LEU A 27 -8.08 4.66 0.12
N SER A 28 -8.28 5.69 0.94
CA SER A 28 -8.20 5.62 2.40
C SER A 28 -9.48 5.15 3.09
N ILE A 29 -10.66 5.34 2.48
CA ILE A 29 -11.95 4.96 3.08
C ILE A 29 -12.30 3.54 2.62
N PRO A 30 -12.41 2.55 3.54
CA PRO A 30 -12.69 1.16 3.19
C PRO A 30 -13.95 0.99 2.32
N ALA A 31 -15.05 1.65 2.70
CA ALA A 31 -16.33 1.56 2.00
C ALA A 31 -16.27 2.06 0.53
N PHE A 32 -15.34 2.96 0.19
CA PHE A 32 -15.15 3.38 -1.20
C PHE A 32 -14.23 2.43 -1.97
N ARG A 33 -13.22 1.89 -1.29
CA ARG A 33 -12.26 0.97 -1.88
C ARG A 33 -12.90 -0.37 -2.27
N GLU A 34 -13.77 -0.92 -1.45
CA GLU A 34 -14.48 -2.19 -1.72
C GLU A 34 -15.26 -2.17 -3.06
N ARG A 35 -15.65 -0.99 -3.54
CA ARG A 35 -16.40 -0.82 -4.78
C ARG A 35 -15.57 -1.09 -6.05
N TRP A 36 -14.24 -1.01 -5.97
CA TRP A 36 -13.36 -1.10 -7.14
C TRP A 36 -12.06 -1.88 -6.91
N LEU A 37 -11.70 -2.15 -5.65
CA LEU A 37 -10.56 -2.99 -5.26
C LEU A 37 -11.03 -4.14 -4.35
N PRO A 38 -11.80 -5.10 -4.89
CA PRO A 38 -12.16 -6.32 -4.16
C PRO A 38 -10.91 -7.16 -3.86
N ASP A 39 -11.03 -8.08 -2.91
CA ASP A 39 -10.02 -9.11 -2.59
C ASP A 39 -8.76 -8.70 -1.82
N VAL A 40 -8.67 -7.46 -1.32
CA VAL A 40 -7.61 -7.14 -0.35
C VAL A 40 -7.97 -7.72 1.02
N THR A 41 -7.42 -8.89 1.35
CA THR A 41 -7.78 -9.68 2.54
C THR A 41 -7.42 -9.01 3.88
N GLN A 42 -6.55 -8.00 3.87
CA GLN A 42 -6.17 -7.27 5.09
C GLN A 42 -5.72 -5.84 4.77
N PRO A 43 -6.66 -4.92 4.45
CA PRO A 43 -6.31 -3.63 3.90
C PRO A 43 -6.23 -2.56 4.99
N GLU A 44 -5.58 -2.88 6.11
CA GLU A 44 -5.15 -1.85 7.04
C GLU A 44 -3.89 -1.23 6.45
N PRO A 45 -3.87 0.10 6.24
CA PRO A 45 -2.64 0.74 5.81
C PRO A 45 -1.60 0.55 6.91
N ASP A 46 -0.34 0.33 6.52
CA ASP A 46 0.73 0.29 7.50
C ASP A 46 0.76 1.66 8.19
N ALA A 47 0.41 1.71 9.48
CA ALA A 47 0.20 2.95 10.21
C ALA A 47 1.45 3.86 10.22
N GLY A 48 2.64 3.29 9.98
CA GLY A 48 3.90 4.02 9.81
C GLY A 48 4.15 4.57 8.41
N SER A 49 3.27 4.30 7.42
CA SER A 49 3.46 4.59 6.00
C SER A 49 2.26 5.31 5.37
N VAL A 50 1.57 6.13 6.17
CA VAL A 50 0.45 6.98 5.72
C VAL A 50 0.85 8.44 5.85
N ILE A 51 0.92 9.15 4.72
CA ILE A 51 1.08 10.60 4.65
C ILE A 51 -0.24 11.18 4.10
N PRO A 52 -1.08 11.81 4.96
CA PRO A 52 -2.40 12.25 4.56
C PRO A 52 -2.43 13.11 3.30
N GLY A 53 -3.14 12.64 2.28
CA GLY A 53 -3.29 13.34 1.00
C GLY A 53 -2.14 13.16 0.01
N GLU A 54 -1.06 12.47 0.40
CA GLU A 54 0.15 12.34 -0.42
C GLU A 54 0.59 10.89 -0.62
N GLU A 55 0.63 10.06 0.42
CA GLU A 55 1.13 8.69 0.33
C GLU A 55 0.36 7.72 1.22
N LEU A 56 0.15 6.50 0.71
CA LEU A 56 -0.56 5.45 1.42
C LEU A 56 -0.02 4.09 0.98
N ARG A 57 0.43 3.28 1.93
CA ARG A 57 0.95 1.93 1.64
C ARG A 57 0.06 0.84 2.21
N TYR A 58 -0.18 -0.19 1.40
CA TYR A 58 -0.91 -1.39 1.77
C TYR A 58 -0.05 -2.64 1.62
N SER A 59 -0.30 -3.62 2.48
CA SER A 59 0.18 -4.99 2.31
C SER A 59 -0.95 -5.81 1.70
N LEU A 60 -0.72 -6.39 0.52
CA LEU A 60 -1.63 -7.32 -0.11
C LEU A 60 -1.09 -8.73 0.13
N ARG A 61 -2.00 -9.67 0.42
CA ARG A 61 -1.67 -11.08 0.57
C ARG A 61 -2.53 -11.85 -0.42
N GLU A 62 -1.89 -12.66 -1.25
CA GLU A 62 -2.60 -13.55 -2.16
C GLU A 62 -3.41 -14.59 -1.38
N SER A 63 -4.61 -14.88 -1.87
CA SER A 63 -5.57 -15.80 -1.26
C SER A 63 -5.24 -17.27 -1.50
N GLU A 64 -4.39 -17.58 -2.49
CA GLU A 64 -3.99 -18.94 -2.85
C GLU A 64 -2.55 -19.24 -2.45
N ALA A 65 -2.25 -20.51 -2.14
CA ALA A 65 -0.89 -20.95 -1.89
C ALA A 65 -0.02 -20.70 -3.15
N PRO A 66 1.19 -20.13 -3.03
CA PRO A 66 2.04 -20.06 -1.83
C PRO A 66 1.83 -18.85 -0.91
N PHE A 67 0.68 -18.17 -0.97
CA PHE A 67 0.31 -17.01 -0.14
C PHE A 67 1.36 -15.90 -0.19
N GLN A 68 1.69 -15.45 -1.39
CA GLN A 68 2.67 -14.39 -1.57
C GLN A 68 2.15 -13.07 -1.01
N THR A 69 3.04 -12.31 -0.38
CA THR A 69 2.74 -10.95 0.10
C THR A 69 3.37 -9.94 -0.85
N SER A 70 2.64 -8.91 -1.22
CA SER A 70 3.14 -7.74 -1.93
C SER A 70 2.84 -6.47 -1.16
N ALA A 71 3.62 -5.42 -1.42
CA ALA A 71 3.36 -4.08 -0.93
C ALA A 71 2.91 -3.20 -2.09
N VAL A 72 1.86 -2.42 -1.88
CA VAL A 72 1.39 -1.43 -2.86
C VAL A 72 1.44 -0.06 -2.21
N THR A 73 2.25 0.82 -2.78
CA THR A 73 2.39 2.22 -2.36
C THR A 73 1.69 3.12 -3.37
N PHE A 74 0.69 3.87 -2.90
CA PHE A 74 0.00 4.89 -3.67
C PHE A 74 0.60 6.25 -3.33
N ARG A 75 0.96 7.02 -4.36
CA ARG A 75 1.39 8.42 -4.24
C ARG A 75 0.44 9.32 -5.01
N ILE A 76 0.02 10.39 -4.38
CA ILE A 76 -0.93 11.36 -4.89
C ILE A 76 -0.23 12.71 -4.95
N SER A 77 -0.30 13.34 -6.11
CA SER A 77 0.21 14.70 -6.33
C SER A 77 -0.73 15.46 -7.25
N LEU A 78 -0.64 16.80 -7.26
CA LEU A 78 -1.34 17.61 -8.26
C LEU A 78 -0.72 17.37 -9.64
N ASN A 79 -1.56 17.27 -10.66
CA ASN A 79 -1.10 17.29 -12.05
C ASN A 79 -1.19 18.72 -12.64
N GLU A 80 -0.63 18.91 -13.83
CA GLU A 80 -0.60 20.20 -14.52
C GLU A 80 -1.99 20.70 -14.94
N ALA A 81 -2.97 19.81 -15.03
CA ALA A 81 -4.36 20.13 -15.40
C ALA A 81 -5.25 20.48 -14.19
N GLY A 82 -4.70 20.54 -12.98
CA GLY A 82 -5.46 20.78 -11.74
C GLY A 82 -6.21 19.55 -11.21
N GLY A 83 -5.99 18.38 -11.81
CA GLY A 83 -6.39 17.07 -11.32
C GLY A 83 -5.31 16.41 -10.47
N THR A 84 -5.29 15.09 -10.48
CA THR A 84 -4.37 14.27 -9.67
C THR A 84 -3.46 13.44 -10.55
N ARG A 85 -2.17 13.45 -10.25
CA ARG A 85 -1.23 12.41 -10.69
C ARG A 85 -1.14 11.34 -9.62
N LEU A 86 -1.64 10.16 -9.94
CA LEU A 86 -1.61 8.96 -9.10
C LEU A 86 -0.48 8.05 -9.58
N ARG A 87 0.49 7.78 -8.71
CA ARG A 87 1.54 6.78 -8.94
C ARG A 87 1.30 5.58 -8.03
N ILE A 88 1.35 4.38 -8.60
CA ILE A 88 1.12 3.11 -7.91
C ILE A 88 2.40 2.27 -8.07
N ILE A 89 3.06 2.02 -6.94
CA ILE A 89 4.27 1.21 -6.89
C ILE A 89 3.91 -0.12 -6.23
N HIS A 90 3.94 -1.20 -7.00
CA HIS A 90 3.67 -2.55 -6.52
C HIS A 90 4.99 -3.31 -6.41
N GLU A 91 5.31 -3.78 -5.22
CA GLU A 91 6.56 -4.49 -4.92
C GLU A 91 6.25 -5.89 -4.37
N ARG A 92 6.83 -6.92 -4.97
CA ARG A 92 6.73 -8.29 -4.47
C ARG A 92 7.64 -8.44 -3.26
N LEU A 93 7.08 -8.78 -2.09
CA LEU A 93 7.89 -9.06 -0.91
C LEU A 93 8.42 -10.49 -1.02
N GLY A 94 9.75 -10.64 -1.00
CA GLY A 94 10.40 -11.96 -1.06
C GLY A 94 9.98 -12.86 0.10
N ARG A 95 10.10 -14.19 -0.08
CA ARG A 95 9.74 -15.23 0.91
C ARG A 95 10.47 -15.14 2.27
N GLY A 96 11.36 -14.16 2.47
CA GLY A 96 12.06 -13.90 3.72
C GLY A 96 11.89 -12.47 4.27
N THR A 97 11.18 -11.58 3.57
CA THR A 97 10.95 -10.21 4.06
C THR A 97 9.80 -10.23 5.05
N ARG A 98 10.10 -10.63 6.29
CA ARG A 98 9.20 -10.54 7.41
C ARG A 98 8.95 -9.05 7.71
N MET A 99 8.01 -8.44 7.01
CA MET A 99 7.43 -7.19 7.50
C MET A 99 6.87 -7.49 8.88
N MET A 100 7.32 -6.73 9.88
CA MET A 100 6.78 -6.83 11.22
C MET A 100 5.29 -6.56 11.11
N ALA A 101 4.48 -7.58 11.39
CA ALA A 101 3.06 -7.36 11.58
C ALA A 101 2.88 -6.31 12.68
N ALA A 102 1.97 -5.36 12.49
CA ALA A 102 1.69 -4.30 13.46
C ALA A 102 1.20 -4.83 14.82
N ASN A 103 0.87 -6.13 14.90
CA ASN A 103 0.54 -6.83 16.14
C ASN A 103 1.74 -7.43 16.89
N ALA A 104 2.98 -7.18 16.44
CA ALA A 104 4.18 -7.46 17.22
C ALA A 104 4.25 -6.47 18.39
N ASN A 105 3.38 -6.68 19.38
CA ASN A 105 3.40 -5.94 20.63
C ASN A 105 4.74 -6.24 21.30
N ARG A 106 5.72 -5.34 21.13
CA ARG A 106 6.94 -5.38 21.94
C ARG A 106 6.48 -5.16 23.36
N ALA A 107 6.38 -6.23 24.13
CA ALA A 107 6.23 -6.14 25.57
C ALA A 107 7.41 -5.33 26.11
N VAL A 108 7.20 -4.02 26.31
CA VAL A 108 8.09 -3.17 27.08
C VAL A 108 7.95 -3.67 28.52
N ARG A 109 8.82 -4.60 28.91
CA ARG A 109 8.96 -4.98 30.32
C ARG A 109 9.51 -3.77 31.07
N ALA A 110 8.63 -3.04 31.74
CA ALA A 110 9.03 -2.11 32.78
C ALA A 110 9.71 -2.92 33.90
N ARG A 111 11.00 -2.69 34.14
CA ARG A 111 11.66 -3.12 35.37
C ARG A 111 11.27 -2.11 36.45
N ALA A 112 10.41 -2.53 37.38
CA ALA A 112 10.29 -1.83 38.66
C ALA A 112 11.61 -2.00 39.42
N ALA A 113 12.13 -0.89 39.96
CA ALA A 113 13.20 -0.85 40.95
C ALA A 113 12.59 -0.48 42.31
#